data_AF-A0AAF3EGW4-F1
#
_entry.id   AF-A0AAF3EGW4-F1
#
_cell.length_a   1.000
_cell.length_b   1.000
_cell.length_c   1.000
_cell.angle_alpha   90.00
_cell.angle_beta   90.00
_cell.angle_gamma   90.00
#
_symmetry.space_group_name_H-M   'P 1'
#
loop_
_entity.id
_entity.type
_entity.pdbx_description
1 polymer ?
#
loop_
_entity_poly.entity_id
_entity_poly.type
_entity_poly.pdbx_seq_one_letter_code
_entity_poly.pdbx_strand_id
1 'polypeptide(L)'
;MFGIFFLLLTLIIQSCILSFELSGIYLYTFGQPRVWDYATAQVFNDWVPHAWRVVHYSDPIPHGPSLNGKEQGKPYHHAQEIWYNDNFTTYSQCSKDDGEDLNCSDKLNNFKFVTDVVNKDHLHYFGVQVIDYGAAGCTTNIVHAYKLFSSLTFVLLQLFVFA
;
A
#
# COMPACT_ATOMS: atom_id res chain seq x y z
N MET A 1 5.31 10.57 3.82
CA MET A 1 4.30 10.31 4.87
C MET A 1 3.60 8.95 4.74
N PHE A 2 3.92 8.12 3.73
CA PHE A 2 3.27 6.82 3.52
C PHE A 2 3.81 5.68 4.42
N GLY A 3 5.03 5.80 4.96
CA GLY A 3 5.67 4.70 5.69
C GLY A 3 5.21 4.50 7.15
N ILE A 4 4.88 5.56 7.88
CA ILE A 4 4.68 5.46 9.34
C ILE A 4 3.34 4.83 9.71
N PHE A 5 2.26 5.14 8.97
CA PHE A 5 0.94 4.54 9.21
C PHE A 5 0.90 3.06 8.79
N PHE A 6 1.66 2.71 7.75
CA PHE A 6 1.76 1.34 7.26
C PHE A 6 2.52 0.43 8.22
N LEU A 7 3.61 0.93 8.81
CA LEU A 7 4.39 0.21 9.82
C LEU A 7 3.61 -0.04 11.11
N LEU A 8 2.74 0.88 11.54
CA LEU A 8 1.91 0.70 12.73
C LEU A 8 0.83 -0.37 12.51
N LEU A 9 0.18 -0.40 11.34
CA LEU A 9 -0.80 -1.43 11.02
C LEU A 9 -0.16 -2.81 10.89
N THR A 10 1.01 -2.93 10.26
CA THR A 10 1.73 -4.21 10.18
C THR A 10 2.28 -4.65 11.52
N LEU A 11 2.75 -3.75 12.40
CA LEU A 11 3.17 -4.11 13.76
C LEU A 11 2.01 -4.56 14.63
N ILE A 12 0.83 -3.93 14.52
CA ILE A 12 -0.38 -4.35 15.23
C ILE A 12 -0.82 -5.73 14.72
N ILE A 13 -0.83 -5.93 13.40
CA ILE A 13 -1.17 -7.22 12.82
C ILE A 13 -0.14 -8.27 13.26
N GLN A 14 1.17 -8.02 13.15
CA GLN A 14 2.26 -8.92 13.54
C GLN A 14 2.24 -9.29 15.03
N SER A 15 1.91 -8.33 15.91
CA SER A 15 1.80 -8.57 17.35
C SER A 15 0.51 -9.30 17.73
N CYS A 16 -0.60 -9.08 17.00
CA CYS A 16 -1.85 -9.82 17.19
C CYS A 16 -1.75 -11.27 16.68
N ILE A 17 -1.08 -11.42 15.53
CA ILE A 17 -0.69 -12.68 14.86
C ILE A 17 0.04 -13.66 15.79
N LEU A 18 0.89 -13.17 16.70
CA LEU A 18 1.65 -14.00 17.63
C LEU A 18 0.77 -14.74 18.65
N SER A 19 -0.54 -14.45 18.66
CA SER A 19 -1.48 -14.90 19.68
C SER A 19 -2.68 -15.68 19.12
N PHE A 20 -3.11 -15.46 17.86
CA PHE A 20 -4.34 -16.06 17.30
C PHE A 20 -4.45 -15.91 15.76
N GLU A 21 -5.12 -16.86 15.09
CA GLU A 21 -5.52 -16.76 13.68
C GLU A 21 -6.66 -15.73 13.51
N LEU A 22 -6.52 -14.76 12.61
CA LEU A 22 -7.45 -13.62 12.49
C LEU A 22 -8.58 -13.88 11.49
N SER A 23 -9.07 -15.12 11.39
CA SER A 23 -10.06 -15.54 10.40
C SER A 23 -11.39 -14.77 10.44
N GLY A 24 -11.73 -14.12 11.56
CA GLY A 24 -12.91 -13.25 11.68
C GLY A 24 -12.71 -11.79 11.24
N ILE A 25 -11.50 -11.38 10.86
CA ILE A 25 -11.18 -9.99 10.50
C ILE A 25 -11.18 -9.85 8.97
N TYR A 26 -11.86 -8.83 8.48
CA TYR A 26 -11.81 -8.40 7.09
C TYR A 26 -10.88 -7.20 6.97
N LEU A 27 -9.80 -7.35 6.22
CA LEU A 27 -8.79 -6.32 6.01
C LEU A 27 -8.86 -5.79 4.58
N TYR A 28 -9.03 -4.48 4.46
CA TYR A 28 -8.92 -3.76 3.21
C TYR A 28 -7.83 -2.70 3.33
N THR A 29 -6.89 -2.73 2.41
CA THR A 29 -5.84 -1.71 2.30
C THR A 29 -5.96 -1.01 0.95
N PHE A 30 -5.72 0.29 0.89
CA PHE A 30 -5.77 1.09 -0.34
C PHE A 30 -4.36 1.52 -0.72
N GLY A 31 -3.92 1.23 -1.95
CA GLY A 31 -2.61 1.63 -2.44
C GLY A 31 -1.45 1.06 -1.62
N GLN A 32 -1.60 -0.16 -1.07
CA GLN A 32 -0.59 -0.79 -0.22
C GLN A 32 0.72 -1.01 -1.00
N PRO A 33 1.89 -0.48 -0.55
CA PRO A 33 3.20 -0.86 -1.07
C PRO A 33 3.60 -2.28 -0.65
N ARG A 34 4.66 -2.84 -1.23
CA ARG A 34 5.24 -4.12 -0.76
C ARG A 34 5.85 -3.93 0.62
N VAL A 35 5.50 -4.81 1.56
CA VAL A 35 5.92 -4.69 2.97
C VAL A 35 6.62 -5.92 3.51
N TRP A 36 6.33 -7.08 2.94
CA TRP A 36 6.84 -8.35 3.45
C TRP A 36 7.86 -8.94 2.51
N ASP A 37 8.51 -10.01 2.95
CA ASP A 37 9.14 -10.93 2.03
C ASP A 37 8.21 -12.07 1.63
N TYR A 38 8.64 -12.88 0.67
CA TYR A 38 7.80 -13.94 0.12
C TYR A 38 7.28 -14.88 1.21
N ALA A 39 8.14 -15.36 2.10
CA ALA A 39 7.76 -16.29 3.16
C ALA A 39 6.75 -15.66 4.13
N THR A 40 6.99 -14.42 4.55
CA THR A 40 6.09 -13.71 5.48
C THR A 40 4.75 -13.38 4.82
N ALA A 41 4.74 -13.07 3.53
CA ALA A 41 3.52 -12.84 2.76
C ALA A 41 2.64 -14.10 2.66
N GLN A 42 3.23 -15.29 2.52
CA GLN A 42 2.47 -16.55 2.54
C GLN A 42 1.84 -16.79 3.91
N VAL A 43 2.63 -16.63 4.97
CA VAL A 43 2.13 -16.78 6.35
C VAL A 43 1.01 -15.76 6.64
N PHE A 44 1.10 -14.55 6.09
CA PHE A 44 0.03 -13.55 6.20
C PHE A 44 -1.28 -14.00 5.52
N ASN A 45 -1.20 -14.62 4.34
CA ASN A 45 -2.39 -15.17 3.66
C ASN A 45 -3.09 -16.22 4.51
N ASP A 46 -2.33 -17.04 5.24
CA ASP A 46 -2.88 -18.07 6.13
C ASP A 46 -3.54 -17.46 7.38
N TRP A 47 -2.93 -16.43 7.97
CA TRP A 47 -3.41 -15.83 9.21
C TRP A 47 -4.55 -14.84 9.01
N VAL A 48 -4.61 -14.16 7.85
CA VAL A 48 -5.63 -13.17 7.51
C VAL A 48 -6.27 -13.55 6.17
N PRO A 49 -7.07 -14.63 6.13
CA PRO A 49 -7.62 -15.17 4.88
C PRO A 49 -8.58 -14.21 4.15
N HIS A 50 -9.07 -13.18 4.86
CA HIS A 50 -9.94 -12.14 4.35
C HIS A 50 -9.20 -10.80 4.23
N ALA A 51 -8.07 -10.80 3.50
CA ALA A 51 -7.29 -9.59 3.22
C ALA A 51 -7.32 -9.25 1.72
N TRP A 52 -7.58 -7.98 1.38
CA TRP A 52 -7.59 -7.48 0.01
C TRP A 52 -6.80 -6.18 -0.12
N ARG A 53 -5.91 -6.12 -1.11
CA ARG A 53 -5.30 -4.85 -1.56
C ARG A 53 -6.16 -4.25 -2.65
N VAL A 54 -6.70 -3.08 -2.40
CA VAL A 54 -7.40 -2.31 -3.42
C VAL A 54 -6.40 -1.37 -4.09
N VAL A 55 -6.26 -1.54 -5.41
CA VAL A 55 -5.38 -0.73 -6.25
C VAL A 55 -6.23 0.01 -7.28
N HIS A 56 -6.01 1.31 -7.41
CA HIS A 56 -6.71 2.13 -8.38
C HIS A 56 -5.85 2.39 -9.61
N TYR A 57 -6.29 1.88 -10.76
CA TYR A 57 -5.76 2.16 -12.08
C TYR A 57 -4.24 2.12 -12.17
N SER A 58 -3.57 3.27 -12.26
CA SER A 58 -2.11 3.39 -12.42
C SER A 58 -1.40 3.91 -11.17
N ASP A 59 -2.00 3.71 -9.99
CA ASP A 59 -1.40 4.02 -8.69
C ASP A 59 0.01 3.42 -8.60
N PRO A 60 1.06 4.26 -8.48
CA PRO A 60 2.44 3.79 -8.48
C PRO A 60 2.90 3.23 -7.13
N ILE A 61 2.16 3.48 -6.04
CA ILE A 61 2.60 3.13 -4.68
C ILE A 61 2.65 1.61 -4.45
N PRO A 62 1.66 0.80 -4.89
CA PRO A 62 1.73 -0.65 -4.77
C PRO A 62 2.94 -1.30 -5.43
N HIS A 63 3.51 -0.65 -6.45
CA HIS A 63 4.65 -1.17 -7.19
C HIS A 63 6.01 -0.84 -6.55
N GLY A 64 6.02 -0.23 -5.36
CA GLY A 64 7.22 0.04 -4.57
C GLY A 64 7.25 -0.73 -3.24
N PRO A 65 8.44 -1.05 -2.70
CA PRO A 65 9.74 -1.07 -3.38
C PRO A 65 9.77 -2.10 -4.52
N SER A 66 10.68 -1.98 -5.49
CA SER A 66 10.72 -2.84 -6.68
C SER A 66 10.73 -4.34 -6.34
N LEU A 67 9.92 -5.11 -7.08
CA LEU A 67 9.94 -6.57 -7.01
C LEU A 67 11.32 -7.08 -7.41
N ASN A 68 11.94 -7.87 -6.55
CA ASN A 68 13.30 -8.37 -6.74
C ASN A 68 13.40 -9.88 -6.41
N GLY A 69 12.41 -10.65 -6.87
CA GLY A 69 12.35 -12.10 -6.68
C GLY A 69 11.55 -12.56 -5.46
N LYS A 70 11.36 -13.88 -5.35
CA LYS A 70 10.62 -14.56 -4.27
C LYS A 70 11.60 -15.11 -3.21
N GLU A 71 12.48 -14.25 -2.72
CA GLU A 71 13.53 -14.62 -1.74
C GLU A 71 13.28 -13.94 -0.39
N GLN A 72 13.90 -14.48 0.67
CA GLN A 72 13.83 -13.88 2.01
C GLN A 72 14.42 -12.47 2.00
N GLY A 73 13.75 -11.54 2.69
CA GLY A 73 14.13 -10.13 2.73
C GLY A 73 13.91 -9.35 1.43
N LYS A 74 13.36 -9.94 0.37
CA LYS A 74 12.98 -9.21 -0.86
C LYS A 74 11.52 -8.80 -0.78
N PRO A 75 11.17 -7.55 -1.15
CA PRO A 75 9.81 -7.03 -1.03
C PRO A 75 8.85 -7.86 -1.89
N TYR A 76 7.72 -8.24 -1.29
CA TYR A 76 6.69 -9.07 -1.88
C TYR A 76 5.34 -8.75 -1.23
N HIS A 77 4.28 -8.82 -2.03
CA HIS A 77 2.92 -8.66 -1.56
C HIS A 77 2.32 -9.96 -1.01
N HIS A 78 1.38 -9.83 -0.08
CA HIS A 78 0.38 -10.89 0.14
C HIS A 78 -0.44 -11.10 -1.15
N ALA A 79 -1.25 -12.15 -1.27
CA ALA A 79 -1.72 -12.53 -2.61
C ALA A 79 -2.80 -11.60 -3.18
N GLN A 80 -3.93 -11.48 -2.50
CA GLN A 80 -5.16 -11.02 -3.12
C GLN A 80 -5.20 -9.49 -3.36
N GLU A 81 -5.17 -9.11 -4.64
CA GLU A 81 -5.42 -7.76 -5.14
C GLU A 81 -6.83 -7.65 -5.77
N ILE A 82 -7.45 -6.48 -5.59
CA ILE A 82 -8.63 -6.00 -6.30
C ILE A 82 -8.23 -4.74 -7.06
N TRP A 83 -8.15 -4.86 -8.39
CA TRP A 83 -7.66 -3.78 -9.25
C TRP A 83 -8.82 -3.10 -9.98
N TYR A 84 -9.02 -1.82 -9.71
CA TYR A 84 -10.06 -1.00 -10.35
C TYR A 84 -9.54 -0.26 -11.57
N ASN A 85 -10.41 -0.03 -12.56
CA ASN A 85 -10.12 0.86 -13.68
C ASN A 85 -10.15 2.35 -13.27
N ASP A 86 -9.71 3.23 -14.17
CA ASP A 86 -9.54 4.68 -13.93
C ASP A 86 -10.76 5.37 -13.32
N ASN A 87 -11.96 5.03 -13.80
CA ASN A 87 -13.21 5.66 -13.34
C ASN A 87 -13.92 4.88 -12.21
N PHE A 88 -13.28 3.87 -11.60
CA PHE A 88 -13.85 3.05 -10.53
C PHE A 88 -15.17 2.34 -10.88
N THR A 89 -15.41 2.01 -12.15
CA THR A 89 -16.66 1.35 -12.60
C THR A 89 -16.56 -0.16 -12.70
N THR A 90 -15.37 -0.68 -12.97
CA THR A 90 -15.11 -2.12 -13.12
C THR A 90 -13.86 -2.51 -12.38
N TYR A 91 -13.82 -3.74 -11.88
CA TYR A 91 -12.64 -4.28 -11.21
C TYR A 91 -12.28 -5.68 -11.70
N SER A 92 -11.02 -6.02 -11.54
CA SER A 92 -10.47 -7.35 -11.70
C SER A 92 -10.11 -7.90 -10.32
N GLN A 93 -10.54 -9.12 -10.02
CA GLN A 93 -10.04 -9.86 -8.87
C GLN A 93 -8.82 -10.66 -9.32
N CYS A 94 -7.66 -10.32 -8.76
CA CYS A 94 -6.39 -10.92 -9.12
C CYS A 94 -6.18 -12.29 -8.49
N SER A 95 -5.05 -12.94 -8.81
CA SER A 95 -4.66 -14.22 -8.22
C SER A 95 -4.82 -14.26 -6.70
N LYS A 96 -5.31 -15.40 -6.20
CA LYS A 96 -5.39 -15.70 -4.75
C LYS A 96 -4.09 -16.25 -4.19
N ASP A 97 -3.19 -16.67 -5.06
CA ASP A 97 -1.99 -17.42 -4.69
C ASP A 97 -0.69 -16.70 -5.10
N ASP A 98 -0.78 -15.65 -5.93
CA ASP A 98 0.37 -14.88 -6.42
C ASP A 98 0.17 -13.39 -6.15
N GLY A 99 1.00 -12.82 -5.26
CA GLY A 99 0.91 -11.40 -4.87
C GLY A 99 1.41 -10.41 -5.91
N GLU A 100 2.02 -10.90 -6.99
CA GLU A 100 2.66 -10.11 -8.04
C GLU A 100 2.15 -10.56 -9.43
N ASP A 101 0.83 -10.71 -9.54
CA ASP A 101 0.15 -11.18 -10.76
C ASP A 101 0.33 -10.19 -11.92
N LEU A 102 1.15 -10.58 -12.91
CA LEU A 102 1.47 -9.78 -14.08
C LEU A 102 0.27 -9.44 -14.98
N ASN A 103 -0.89 -10.07 -14.77
CA ASN A 103 -2.13 -9.75 -15.50
C ASN A 103 -2.99 -8.68 -14.83
N CYS A 104 -2.63 -8.26 -13.61
CA CYS A 104 -3.31 -7.22 -12.84
C CYS A 104 -2.63 -5.85 -12.98
N SER A 105 -2.55 -5.04 -11.92
CA SER A 105 -1.98 -3.69 -12.00
C SER A 105 -0.56 -3.69 -12.56
N ASP A 106 0.25 -4.71 -12.24
CA ASP A 106 1.61 -4.91 -12.77
C ASP A 106 1.67 -4.97 -14.32
N LYS A 107 0.54 -5.29 -14.99
CA LYS A 107 0.42 -5.27 -16.45
C LYS A 107 0.73 -3.91 -17.07
N LEU A 108 0.46 -2.82 -16.35
CA LEU A 108 0.69 -1.47 -16.88
C LEU A 108 2.17 -1.16 -17.07
N ASN A 109 3.07 -1.82 -16.32
CA ASN A 109 4.54 -1.83 -16.43
C ASN A 109 5.28 -0.47 -16.55
N ASN A 110 4.57 0.66 -16.47
CA ASN A 110 5.07 2.01 -16.73
C ASN A 110 4.64 3.01 -15.65
N PHE A 111 4.74 2.61 -14.39
CA PHE A 111 4.33 3.42 -13.24
C PHE A 111 5.17 4.69 -13.12
N LYS A 112 4.49 5.83 -13.14
CA LYS A 112 5.13 7.15 -13.02
C LYS A 112 4.81 7.74 -11.65
N PHE A 113 5.86 7.99 -10.86
CA PHE A 113 5.78 8.77 -9.64
C PHE A 113 5.69 10.27 -9.97
N VAL A 114 4.62 10.67 -10.64
CA VAL A 114 4.31 12.08 -10.95
C VAL A 114 3.11 12.54 -10.13
N THR A 115 3.13 13.81 -9.71
CA THR A 115 2.16 14.39 -8.78
C THR A 115 0.70 14.17 -9.22
N ASP A 116 0.40 14.35 -10.51
CA ASP A 116 -0.96 14.22 -11.01
C ASP A 116 -1.49 12.79 -10.91
N VAL A 117 -0.65 11.79 -11.20
CA VAL A 117 -1.00 10.37 -11.05
C VAL A 117 -1.17 10.03 -9.58
N VAL A 118 -0.29 10.49 -8.70
CA VAL A 118 -0.44 10.25 -7.25
C VAL A 118 -1.74 10.87 -6.73
N ASN A 119 -2.04 12.12 -7.09
CA ASN A 119 -3.25 12.78 -6.63
C ASN A 119 -4.53 12.13 -7.14
N LYS A 120 -4.51 11.67 -8.39
CA LYS A 120 -5.67 11.07 -9.06
C LYS A 120 -5.87 9.61 -8.68
N ASP A 121 -4.81 8.81 -8.72
CA ASP A 121 -4.89 7.36 -8.65
C ASP A 121 -4.54 6.83 -7.25
N HIS A 122 -3.55 7.43 -6.57
CA HIS A 122 -3.17 6.97 -5.23
C HIS A 122 -3.98 7.59 -4.10
N LEU A 123 -4.46 8.82 -4.27
CA LEU A 123 -5.14 9.53 -3.18
C LEU A 123 -6.66 9.46 -3.27
N HIS A 124 -7.24 8.88 -4.32
CA HIS A 124 -8.68 8.91 -4.56
C HIS A 124 -9.25 7.50 -4.67
N TYR A 125 -10.16 7.13 -3.78
CA TYR A 125 -10.79 5.81 -3.77
C TYR A 125 -12.30 5.97 -3.54
N PHE A 126 -13.13 5.34 -4.38
CA PHE A 126 -14.59 5.35 -4.27
C PHE A 126 -15.22 6.75 -4.15
N GLY A 127 -14.69 7.73 -4.91
CA GLY A 127 -15.18 9.12 -4.87
C GLY A 127 -14.66 9.93 -3.69
N VAL A 128 -13.76 9.38 -2.87
CA VAL A 128 -13.24 10.02 -1.66
C VAL A 128 -11.75 10.28 -1.77
N GLN A 129 -11.32 11.51 -1.44
CA GLN A 129 -9.92 11.84 -1.29
C GLN A 129 -9.41 11.36 0.08
N VAL A 130 -8.55 10.34 0.09
CA VAL A 130 -8.09 9.67 1.31
C VAL A 130 -7.33 10.63 2.25
N ILE A 131 -6.66 11.65 1.70
CA ILE A 131 -5.94 12.65 2.51
C ILE A 131 -6.87 13.46 3.41
N ASP A 132 -8.14 13.61 3.05
CA ASP A 132 -9.11 14.39 3.83
C ASP A 132 -9.39 13.71 5.17
N TYR A 133 -9.36 12.37 5.24
CA TYR A 133 -9.46 11.65 6.51
C TYR A 133 -8.27 11.89 7.43
N GLY A 134 -7.06 11.98 6.87
CA GLY A 134 -5.86 12.30 7.64
C GLY A 134 -5.83 13.75 8.15
N ALA A 135 -6.51 14.65 7.44
CA ALA A 135 -6.65 16.06 7.84
C ALA A 135 -7.85 16.31 8.77
N ALA A 136 -8.88 15.45 8.73
CA ALA A 136 -10.07 15.60 9.54
C ALA A 136 -9.71 15.53 11.04
N GLY A 137 -10.07 16.57 11.78
CA GLY A 137 -9.76 16.68 13.21
C GLY A 137 -8.36 17.24 13.54
N CYS A 138 -7.51 17.53 12.55
CA CYS A 138 -6.27 18.29 12.78
C CYS A 138 -6.56 19.80 12.89
N THR A 139 -6.01 20.48 13.90
CA THR A 139 -6.06 21.94 13.98
C THR A 139 -5.06 22.57 13.01
N THR A 140 -5.38 23.74 12.44
CA THR A 140 -4.62 24.39 11.35
C THR A 140 -3.14 24.67 11.70
N ASN A 141 -2.83 24.88 12.99
CA ASN A 141 -1.45 25.07 13.48
C ASN A 141 -0.59 23.80 13.34
N ILE A 142 -1.19 22.62 13.41
CA ILE A 142 -0.53 21.32 13.27
C ILE A 142 -0.27 21.05 11.79
N VAL A 143 -1.24 21.32 10.90
CA VAL A 143 -1.10 21.09 9.44
C VAL A 143 0.08 21.86 8.84
N HIS A 144 0.36 23.09 9.29
CA HIS A 144 1.48 23.89 8.78
C HIS A 144 2.85 23.37 9.23
N ALA A 145 2.98 22.98 10.50
CA ALA A 145 4.19 22.35 11.01
C ALA A 145 4.49 21.03 10.28
N TYR A 146 3.46 20.25 9.95
CA TYR A 146 3.61 18.96 9.26
C TYR A 146 3.98 19.11 7.79
N LYS A 147 3.51 20.16 7.10
CA LYS A 147 3.95 20.49 5.73
C LYS A 147 5.44 20.86 5.70
N LEU A 148 5.92 21.61 6.69
CA LEU A 148 7.35 21.96 6.86
C LEU A 148 8.21 20.73 7.22
N PHE A 149 7.73 19.85 8.11
CA PHE A 149 8.46 18.64 8.49
C PHE A 149 8.43 17.53 7.42
N SER A 150 7.32 17.37 6.69
CA SER A 150 7.21 16.37 5.61
C SER A 150 8.09 16.73 4.41
N SER A 151 8.31 18.02 4.14
CA SER A 151 9.22 18.44 3.07
C SER A 151 10.68 18.25 3.46
N LEU A 152 11.06 18.49 4.72
CA LEU A 152 12.41 18.21 5.22
C LEU A 152 12.75 16.71 5.26
N THR A 153 11.81 15.87 5.71
CA THR A 153 12.01 14.42 5.81
C THR A 153 12.01 13.71 4.46
N PHE A 154 11.24 14.19 3.48
CA PHE A 154 11.30 13.66 2.10
C PHE A 154 12.66 13.96 1.44
N VAL A 155 13.24 15.14 1.67
CA VAL A 155 14.59 15.49 1.20
C VAL A 155 15.66 14.63 1.88
N LEU A 156 15.54 14.38 3.19
CA LEU A 156 16.48 13.52 3.91
C LEU A 156 16.37 12.04 3.51
N LEU A 157 15.16 11.53 3.28
CA LEU A 157 14.95 10.14 2.85
C LEU A 157 15.51 9.89 1.43
N GLN A 158 15.43 10.87 0.53
CA GLN A 158 16.09 10.79 -0.78
C GLN A 158 17.63 10.78 -0.67
N LEU A 159 18.22 11.44 0.33
CA LEU A 159 19.66 11.42 0.55
C LEU A 159 20.18 10.10 1.15
N PHE A 160 19.34 9.33 1.84
CA PHE A 160 19.71 8.03 2.43
C PHE A 160 19.28 6.81 1.62
N VAL A 161 18.30 6.94 0.72
CA VAL A 161 17.85 5.83 -0.15
C VAL A 161 18.60 5.79 -1.50
N PHE A 162 19.29 6.87 -1.87
CA PHE A 162 20.13 6.94 -3.09
C PHE A 162 21.64 7.09 -2.80
N ALA A 163 22.10 6.70 -1.62
CA ALA A 163 23.51 6.61 -1.25
C ALA A 163 23.93 5.14 -1.05
#